data_AF-A0A1J5PAG5-F1
#
_entry.id   AF-A0A1J5PAG5-F1
#
_cell.length_a   1.000
_cell.length_b   1.000
_cell.length_c   1.000
_cell.angle_alpha   90.00
_cell.angle_beta   90.00
_cell.angle_gamma   90.00
#
_symmetry.space_group_name_H-M   'P 1'
#
loop_
_entity.id
_entity.type
_entity.pdbx_description
1 polymer ?
#
loop_
_entity_poly.entity_id
_entity_poly.type
_entity_poly.pdbx_seq_one_letter_code
_entity_poly.pdbx_strand_id
1 'polypeptide(L)'
;MTRDEFDEAKKQSAEIANLLKEGSLTAEDRQKLETLQTQLAGALLSTWLPFGWGRRSIMIVLFLVGAYGLVEGNGYFLIAWLFLLLFSPRAVGELTFAFGRFMAGFHGRA
;
A
#
# COMPACT_ATOMS: atom_id res chain seq x y z
N MET A 1 1.18 -14.70 0.17
CA MET A 1 0.20 -14.48 -0.90
C MET A 1 0.85 -14.73 -2.24
N THR A 2 0.31 -15.64 -3.03
CA THR A 2 0.71 -15.87 -4.42
C THR A 2 0.18 -14.73 -5.31
N ARG A 3 0.62 -14.69 -6.58
CA ARG A 3 0.12 -13.69 -7.54
C ARG A 3 -1.37 -13.88 -7.81
N ASP A 4 -1.83 -15.12 -7.93
CA ASP A 4 -3.23 -15.44 -8.23
C ASP A 4 -4.14 -15.05 -7.05
N GLU A 5 -3.71 -15.37 -5.82
CA GLU A 5 -4.39 -14.92 -4.60
C GLU A 5 -4.43 -13.38 -4.49
N PHE A 6 -3.35 -12.68 -4.90
CA PHE A 6 -3.32 -11.22 -4.92
C PHE A 6 -4.34 -10.65 -5.91
N ASP A 7 -4.38 -11.20 -7.12
CA ASP A 7 -5.28 -10.74 -8.18
C ASP A 7 -6.75 -11.02 -7.84
N GLU A 8 -7.03 -12.16 -7.19
CA GLU A 8 -8.37 -12.50 -6.68
C GLU A 8 -8.81 -11.55 -5.55
N ALA A 9 -7.96 -11.35 -4.54
CA ALA A 9 -8.24 -10.42 -3.44
C ALA A 9 -8.47 -8.99 -3.94
N LYS A 10 -7.73 -8.56 -4.97
CA LYS A 10 -7.90 -7.26 -5.61
C LYS A 10 -9.24 -7.14 -6.34
N LYS A 11 -9.66 -8.17 -7.06
CA LYS A 11 -10.97 -8.20 -7.74
C LYS A 11 -12.11 -8.12 -6.72
N GLN A 12 -12.07 -8.97 -5.69
CA GLN A 12 -13.07 -8.98 -4.62
C GLN A 12 -13.15 -7.62 -3.91
N SER A 13 -12.01 -6.99 -3.61
CA SER A 13 -11.97 -5.65 -3.00
C SER A 13 -12.62 -4.58 -3.89
N ALA A 14 -12.39 -4.63 -5.21
CA ALA A 14 -12.99 -3.70 -6.16
C ALA A 14 -14.50 -3.92 -6.30
N GLU A 15 -14.96 -5.17 -6.30
CA GLU A 15 -16.37 -5.53 -6.33
C GLU A 15 -17.11 -5.03 -5.09
N ILE A 16 -16.56 -5.29 -3.89
CA ILE A 16 -17.10 -4.77 -2.62
C ILE A 16 -17.14 -3.23 -2.63
N ALA A 17 -16.10 -2.58 -3.16
CA ALA A 17 -16.07 -1.11 -3.27
C ALA A 17 -17.16 -0.56 -4.20
N ASN A 18 -17.53 -1.30 -5.25
CA ASN A 18 -18.64 -0.93 -6.14
C ASN A 18 -19.99 -1.14 -5.45
N LEU A 19 -20.19 -2.28 -4.77
CA LEU A 19 -21.41 -2.56 -4.00
C LEU A 19 -21.66 -1.49 -2.92
N LEU A 20 -20.60 -1.06 -2.21
CA LEU A 20 -20.69 0.01 -1.22
C LEU A 20 -21.09 1.37 -1.83
N LYS A 21 -20.81 1.61 -3.11
CA LYS A 21 -21.20 2.84 -3.82
C LYS A 21 -22.63 2.81 -4.32
N GLU A 22 -23.20 1.64 -4.59
CA GLU A 22 -24.53 1.51 -5.20
C GLU A 22 -25.70 1.84 -4.25
N GLY A 23 -25.44 2.14 -2.97
CA GLY A 23 -26.39 2.85 -2.09
C GLY A 23 -27.65 2.07 -1.68
N SER A 24 -27.86 0.85 -2.18
CA SER A 24 -29.03 0.01 -1.86
C SER A 24 -28.82 -0.94 -0.67
N LEU A 25 -27.80 -0.70 0.16
CA LEU A 25 -27.43 -1.59 1.25
C LEU A 25 -28.11 -1.19 2.56
N THR A 26 -28.53 -2.19 3.34
CA THR A 26 -28.92 -1.97 4.74
C THR A 26 -27.68 -1.56 5.56
N ALA A 27 -27.90 -0.92 6.72
CA ALA A 27 -26.79 -0.49 7.58
C ALA A 27 -25.91 -1.66 8.04
N GLU A 28 -26.50 -2.83 8.33
CA GLU A 28 -25.76 -4.03 8.72
C GLU A 28 -24.92 -4.60 7.57
N ASP A 29 -25.50 -4.67 6.36
CA ASP A 29 -24.79 -5.21 5.19
C ASP A 29 -23.63 -4.31 4.78
N ARG A 30 -23.84 -3.00 4.87
CA ARG A 30 -22.79 -2.01 4.66
C ARG A 30 -21.62 -2.20 5.64
N GLN A 31 -21.91 -2.37 6.92
CA GLN A 31 -20.86 -2.54 7.94
C GLN A 31 -20.07 -3.85 7.74
N LYS A 32 -20.75 -4.93 7.33
CA LYS A 32 -20.08 -6.20 6.98
C LYS A 32 -19.15 -6.03 5.78
N LEU A 33 -19.62 -5.36 4.73
CA LEU A 33 -18.84 -5.09 3.51
C LEU A 33 -17.63 -4.19 3.78
N GLU A 34 -17.78 -3.15 4.61
CA GLU A 34 -16.66 -2.28 5.03
C GLU A 34 -15.60 -3.07 5.84
N THR A 35 -16.06 -3.99 6.70
CA THR A 35 -15.16 -4.85 7.48
C THR A 35 -14.38 -5.79 6.56
N LEU A 36 -15.06 -6.44 5.60
CA LEU A 36 -14.42 -7.30 4.60
C LEU A 36 -13.44 -6.53 3.71
N GLN A 37 -13.81 -5.33 3.29
CA GLN A 37 -12.93 -4.45 2.51
C GLN A 37 -11.66 -4.11 3.29
N THR A 38 -11.78 -3.83 4.60
CA THR A 38 -10.64 -3.53 5.46
C THR A 38 -9.70 -4.74 5.60
N GLN A 39 -10.25 -5.94 5.76
CA GLN A 39 -9.44 -7.18 5.83
C GLN A 39 -8.70 -7.44 4.51
N LEU A 40 -9.39 -7.30 3.38
CA LEU A 40 -8.79 -7.46 2.04
C LEU A 40 -7.72 -6.40 1.78
N ALA A 41 -7.94 -5.14 2.19
CA ALA A 41 -6.94 -4.09 2.09
C ALA A 41 -5.68 -4.43 2.90
N GLY A 42 -5.83 -4.95 4.12
CA GLY A 42 -4.72 -5.44 4.93
C GLY A 42 -3.95 -6.57 4.25
N ALA A 43 -4.65 -7.55 3.68
CA ALA A 43 -4.05 -8.65 2.94
C ALA A 43 -3.28 -8.16 1.70
N LEU A 44 -3.85 -7.24 0.93
CA LEU A 44 -3.23 -6.65 -0.26
C LEU A 44 -1.96 -5.83 0.09
N LEU A 45 -1.99 -5.10 1.20
CA LEU A 45 -0.86 -4.28 1.67
C LEU A 45 0.25 -5.10 2.36
N SER A 46 -0.01 -6.36 2.72
CA SER A 46 0.98 -7.22 3.39
C SER A 46 2.21 -7.55 2.53
N THR A 47 2.12 -7.34 1.21
CA THR A 47 3.18 -7.70 0.27
C THR A 47 4.30 -6.66 0.25
N TRP A 48 5.54 -7.10 0.46
CA TRP A 48 6.73 -6.23 0.45
C TRP A 48 7.10 -5.69 -0.93
N LEU A 49 6.88 -6.47 -1.99
CA LEU A 49 7.20 -6.09 -3.37
C LEU A 49 5.93 -5.92 -4.19
N PRO A 50 5.80 -4.85 -5.00
CA PRO A 50 4.68 -4.70 -5.89
C PRO A 50 4.67 -5.84 -6.93
N PHE A 51 3.51 -6.44 -7.19
CA PHE A 51 3.38 -7.47 -8.23
C PHE A 51 3.46 -6.90 -9.66
N GLY A 52 3.24 -5.60 -9.83
CA GLY A 52 3.31 -4.94 -11.15
C GLY A 52 4.74 -4.77 -11.65
N TRP A 53 5.01 -5.26 -12.86
CA TRP A 53 6.33 -5.15 -13.52
C TRP A 53 6.83 -3.70 -13.63
N GLY A 54 5.96 -2.73 -13.94
CA GLY A 54 6.37 -1.32 -14.03
C GLY A 54 6.94 -0.77 -12.72
N ARG A 55 6.29 -1.04 -11.58
CA ARG A 55 6.78 -0.61 -10.26
C ARG A 55 8.08 -1.32 -9.89
N ARG A 56 8.23 -2.60 -10.24
CA ARG A 56 9.48 -3.35 -10.05
C ARG A 56 10.63 -2.74 -10.85
N SER A 57 10.41 -2.37 -12.11
CA SER A 57 11.43 -1.72 -12.93
C SER A 57 11.89 -0.39 -12.33
N ILE A 58 10.96 0.43 -11.82
CA ILE A 58 11.32 1.70 -11.15
C ILE A 58 12.16 1.44 -9.89
N MET A 59 11.79 0.44 -9.07
CA MET A 59 12.58 0.06 -7.90
C MET A 59 14.00 -0.40 -8.28
N ILE A 60 14.15 -1.19 -9.35
CA ILE A 60 15.46 -1.62 -9.83
C ILE A 60 16.30 -0.42 -10.27
N VAL A 61 15.73 0.50 -11.03
CA VAL A 61 16.43 1.72 -11.48
C VAL A 61 16.87 2.56 -10.28
N LEU A 62 15.98 2.83 -9.31
CA LEU A 62 16.33 3.60 -8.10
C LEU A 62 17.41 2.91 -7.27
N PHE A 63 17.37 1.57 -7.18
CA PHE A 63 18.40 0.80 -6.50
C PHE A 63 19.76 0.96 -7.19
N LEU A 64 19.79 0.81 -8.53
CA LEU A 64 21.00 0.96 -9.34
C LEU A 64 21.57 2.38 -9.28
N VAL A 65 20.73 3.42 -9.27
CA VAL A 65 21.15 4.82 -9.13
C VAL A 65 21.87 5.03 -7.79
N GLY A 66 21.31 4.55 -6.68
CA GLY A 66 21.99 4.67 -5.38
C GLY A 66 23.26 3.82 -5.30
N ALA A 67 23.29 2.64 -5.92
CA ALA A 67 24.48 1.81 -6.01
C ALA A 67 25.59 2.46 -6.83
N TYR A 68 25.25 3.11 -7.94
CA TYR A 68 26.18 3.92 -8.74
C TYR A 68 26.76 5.08 -7.90
N GLY A 69 25.91 5.74 -7.12
CA GLY A 69 26.33 6.76 -6.14
C GLY A 69 27.41 6.31 -5.16
N LEU A 70 27.30 5.08 -4.65
CA LEU A 70 28.31 4.50 -3.75
C LEU A 70 29.66 4.29 -4.45
N VAL A 71 29.65 3.84 -5.70
CA VAL A 71 30.87 3.59 -6.48
C VAL A 71 31.59 4.92 -6.81
N GLU A 72 30.83 5.96 -7.13
CA GLU A 72 31.35 7.31 -7.41
C GLU A 72 31.68 8.12 -6.14
N GLY A 73 31.38 7.60 -4.94
CA GLY A 73 31.57 8.31 -3.67
C GLY A 73 30.65 9.53 -3.49
N ASN A 74 29.60 9.65 -4.31
CA ASN A 74 28.67 10.77 -4.28
C ASN A 74 27.41 10.41 -3.48
N GLY A 75 27.39 10.87 -2.23
CA GLY A 75 26.30 10.60 -1.27
C GLY A 75 24.93 11.14 -1.68
N TYR A 76 24.83 12.08 -2.63
CA TYR A 76 23.53 12.61 -3.07
C TYR A 76 22.65 11.52 -3.71
N PHE A 77 23.24 10.58 -4.44
CA PHE A 77 22.50 9.51 -5.10
C PHE A 77 21.93 8.48 -4.11
N LEU A 78 22.43 8.41 -2.88
CA LEU A 78 21.86 7.55 -1.83
C LEU A 78 20.43 7.96 -1.46
N ILE A 79 20.04 9.21 -1.73
CA ILE A 79 18.66 9.65 -1.51
C ILE A 79 17.66 8.85 -2.35
N ALA A 80 18.09 8.27 -3.49
CA ALA A 80 17.27 7.38 -4.32
C ALA A 80 16.76 6.17 -3.53
N TRP A 81 17.51 5.69 -2.53
CA TRP A 81 17.10 4.56 -1.71
C TRP A 81 16.00 4.91 -0.71
N LEU A 82 15.88 6.18 -0.30
CA LEU A 82 14.72 6.62 0.48
C LEU A 82 13.43 6.52 -0.35
N PHE A 83 13.51 6.80 -1.65
CA PHE A 83 12.36 6.66 -2.55
C PHE A 83 11.94 5.21 -2.75
N LEU A 84 12.83 4.22 -2.56
CA LEU A 84 12.44 2.80 -2.61
C LEU A 84 11.35 2.45 -1.59
N LEU A 85 11.35 3.13 -0.43
CA LEU A 85 10.34 2.92 0.61
C LEU A 85 8.94 3.32 0.14
N LEU A 86 8.81 4.34 -0.73
CA LEU A 86 7.50 4.72 -1.30
C LEU A 86 6.92 3.67 -2.25
N PHE A 87 7.76 2.82 -2.83
CA PHE A 87 7.31 1.77 -3.75
C PHE A 87 7.01 0.43 -3.06
N SER A 88 7.28 0.30 -1.76
CA SER A 88 6.91 -0.85 -0.94
C SER A 88 5.46 -0.72 -0.45
N PRO A 89 4.53 -1.58 -0.90
CA PRO A 89 3.13 -1.55 -0.45
C PRO A 89 2.99 -1.63 1.07
N ARG A 90 3.86 -2.41 1.72
CA ARG A 90 3.88 -2.55 3.18
C ARG A 90 4.31 -1.27 3.88
N ALA A 91 5.39 -0.62 3.43
CA ALA A 91 5.87 0.61 4.05
C ALA A 91 4.82 1.72 3.94
N VAL A 92 4.17 1.83 2.78
CA VAL A 92 3.05 2.75 2.59
C VAL A 92 1.89 2.40 3.52
N GLY A 93 1.50 1.12 3.63
CA GLY A 93 0.45 0.68 4.54
C GLY A 93 0.72 1.02 6.02
N GLU A 94 1.94 0.73 6.50
CA GLU A 94 2.36 1.05 7.86
C GLU A 94 2.40 2.57 8.12
N LEU A 95 2.89 3.36 7.17
CA LEU A 95 2.90 4.83 7.26
C LEU A 95 1.48 5.40 7.31
N THR A 96 0.59 4.91 6.46
CA THR A 96 -0.81 5.39 6.41
C THR A 96 -1.54 5.06 7.71
N PHE A 97 -1.31 3.86 8.26
CA PHE A 97 -1.87 3.44 9.53
C PHE A 97 -1.32 4.25 10.71
N ALA A 98 0.00 4.46 10.76
CA ALA A 98 0.65 5.26 11.79
C ALA A 98 0.16 6.72 11.76
N PHE A 99 0.03 7.30 10.56
CA PHE A 99 -0.50 8.64 10.36
C PHE A 99 -1.96 8.75 10.81
N GLY A 100 -2.81 7.78 10.45
CA GLY A 100 -4.20 7.72 10.90
C GLY A 100 -4.32 7.66 12.43
N ARG A 101 -3.50 6.83 13.09
CA ARG A 101 -3.47 6.74 14.55
C ARG A 101 -2.99 8.04 15.21
N PHE A 102 -2.00 8.70 14.62
CA PHE A 102 -1.52 10.00 15.11
C PHE A 102 -2.60 11.08 15.01
N MET A 103 -3.29 11.19 13.87
CA MET A 103 -4.37 12.15 13.66
C MET A 103 -5.58 11.87 14.56
N ALA A 104 -5.97 10.60 14.74
CA ALA A 104 -7.05 10.21 15.63
C ALA A 104 -6.72 10.52 17.11
N GLY A 105 -5.48 10.28 17.54
CA GLY A 105 -5.00 10.67 18.86
C GLY A 105 -4.97 12.19 19.11
N PHE A 106 -4.85 12.98 18.03
CA PHE A 106 -4.92 14.44 18.09
C PHE A 106 -6.37 14.94 18.21
N HIS A 107 -7.33 14.30 17.53
CA HIS A 107 -8.75 14.63 17.62
C HIS A 107 -9.43 14.19 18.93
N GLY A 108 -8.88 13.21 19.65
CA GLY A 108 -9.38 12.79 20.97
C GLY A 108 -8.92 13.65 22.15
N ARG A 109 -8.21 14.76 21.90
CA ARG A 109 -7.64 15.67 22.92
C ARG A 109 -8.08 17.14 22.77
N ALA A 110 -9.05 17.43 21.90
CA ALA A 110 -9.72 18.74 21.79
C ALA A 110 -11.14 18.62 22.33
#